data_AF-A0A7K3GLH3-F1
#
_entry.id   AF-A0A7K3GLH3-F1
#
_cell.length_a   1.000
_cell.length_b   1.000
_cell.length_c   1.000
_cell.angle_alpha   90.00
_cell.angle_beta   90.00
_cell.angle_gamma   90.00
#
_symmetry.space_group_name_H-M   'P 1'
#
loop_
_entity.id
_entity.type
_entity.pdbx_description
1 polymer ?
#
loop_
_entity_poly.entity_id
_entity_poly.type
_entity_poly.pdbx_seq_one_letter_code
_entity_poly.pdbx_strand_id
1 'polypeptide(L)'
;MRLLPPAPQPGRPSFLRLQAEARAILLAGAAVPLPQPVVRLQRRLRDRVRDELLDTGAVGHRLYVLEIAGPNPRVKIGRTEKLWTRIDQHLREMNRYQYGLVDAHLTERLPDDRALGRAEAQAHAWMTRHYQPVTREEYANADYDFAVTCANAAAGLHLTRPIRRQPTT
;
A
#
# COMPACT_ATOMS: atom_id res chain seq x y z
N MET A 1 -2.94 19.73 -50.96
CA MET A 1 -2.08 19.43 -49.80
C MET A 1 -2.63 18.19 -49.11
N ARG A 2 -1.89 17.08 -49.05
CA ARG A 2 -2.27 15.90 -48.26
C ARG A 2 -1.88 16.15 -46.80
N LEU A 3 -2.85 16.20 -45.90
CA LEU A 3 -2.61 16.19 -44.46
C LEU A 3 -1.99 14.84 -44.08
N LEU A 4 -0.75 14.88 -43.58
CA LEU A 4 -0.12 13.72 -42.94
C LEU A 4 -0.94 13.36 -41.68
N PRO A 5 -1.20 12.07 -41.41
CA PRO A 5 -1.83 11.66 -40.16
C PRO A 5 -0.96 12.11 -38.98
N PRO A 6 -1.58 12.52 -37.85
CA PRO A 6 -0.83 12.85 -36.65
C PRO A 6 0.03 11.66 -36.24
N ALA A 7 1.30 11.91 -35.92
CA ALA A 7 2.20 10.89 -35.44
C ALA A 7 1.55 10.15 -34.26
N PRO A 8 1.65 8.81 -34.18
CA PRO A 8 1.10 8.06 -33.06
C PRO A 8 1.69 8.62 -31.77
N GLN A 9 0.85 9.20 -30.93
CA GLN A 9 1.31 9.66 -29.63
C GLN A 9 1.84 8.43 -28.89
N PRO A 10 3.07 8.48 -28.32
CA PRO A 10 3.55 7.38 -27.50
C PRO A 10 2.53 7.14 -26.39
N GLY A 11 1.89 5.96 -26.42
CA GLY A 11 0.82 5.62 -25.50
C GLY A 11 1.27 5.81 -24.05
N ARG A 12 0.39 6.34 -23.21
CA ARG A 12 0.65 6.50 -21.77
C ARG A 12 1.14 5.14 -21.23
N PRO A 13 2.29 5.08 -20.52
CA PRO A 13 2.81 3.80 -20.03
C PRO A 13 1.77 3.12 -19.13
N SER A 14 1.72 1.78 -19.17
CA SER A 14 0.91 1.01 -18.23
C SER A 14 1.35 1.30 -16.78
N PHE A 15 0.47 1.03 -15.81
CA PHE A 15 0.84 1.20 -14.40
C PHE A 15 2.06 0.34 -14.05
N LEU A 16 2.06 -0.95 -14.44
CA LEU A 16 3.16 -1.88 -14.17
C LEU A 16 4.49 -1.40 -14.76
N ARG A 17 4.50 -0.88 -15.99
CA ARG A 17 5.72 -0.34 -16.61
C ARG A 17 6.25 0.86 -15.84
N LEU A 18 5.36 1.79 -15.48
CA LEU A 18 5.71 2.98 -14.71
C LEU A 18 6.19 2.62 -13.29
N GLN A 19 5.60 1.59 -12.69
CA GLN A 19 5.99 1.05 -11.40
C GLN A 19 7.40 0.47 -11.43
N ALA A 20 7.72 -0.36 -12.42
CA ALA A 20 9.05 -0.92 -12.60
C ALA A 20 10.12 0.17 -12.81
N GLU A 21 9.82 1.18 -13.64
CA GLU A 21 10.72 2.32 -13.90
C GLU A 21 10.99 3.13 -12.63
N ALA A 22 9.95 3.53 -11.91
CA ALA A 22 10.08 4.31 -10.68
C ALA A 22 10.78 3.51 -9.56
N ARG A 23 10.50 2.20 -9.44
CA ARG A 23 11.18 1.32 -8.50
C ARG A 23 12.68 1.30 -8.76
N ALA A 24 13.10 1.09 -10.01
CA ALA A 24 14.52 1.07 -10.37
C ALA A 24 15.23 2.38 -9.99
N ILE A 25 14.57 3.52 -10.23
CA ILE A 25 15.07 4.85 -9.85
C ILE A 25 15.23 4.98 -8.33
N LEU A 26 14.23 4.54 -7.56
CA LEU A 26 14.24 4.63 -6.10
C LEU A 26 15.31 3.72 -5.48
N LEU A 27 15.45 2.49 -5.98
CA LEU A 27 16.48 1.55 -5.53
C LEU A 27 17.90 2.09 -5.79
N ALA A 28 18.10 2.81 -6.89
CA ALA A 28 19.37 3.46 -7.20
C ALA A 28 19.69 4.71 -6.35
N GLY A 29 18.78 5.12 -5.45
CA GLY A 29 18.92 6.33 -4.65
C GLY A 29 18.49 7.57 -5.43
N ALA A 30 17.18 7.80 -5.52
CA ALA A 30 16.61 8.90 -6.28
C ALA A 30 17.16 10.27 -5.84
N ALA A 31 17.53 11.12 -6.81
CA ALA A 31 17.91 12.50 -6.57
C ALA A 31 16.73 13.33 -6.02
N VAL A 32 17.05 14.45 -5.36
CA VAL A 32 16.07 15.48 -4.95
C VAL A 32 16.21 16.68 -5.89
N PRO A 33 15.11 17.17 -6.50
CA PRO A 33 13.72 16.71 -6.36
C PRO A 33 13.47 15.35 -7.03
N LEU A 34 12.42 14.64 -6.58
CA LEU A 34 12.09 13.31 -7.08
C LEU A 34 11.91 13.29 -8.61
N PRO A 35 12.49 12.30 -9.31
CA PRO A 35 12.34 12.17 -10.76
C PRO A 35 10.88 12.02 -11.20
N GLN A 36 10.57 12.55 -12.38
CA GLN A 36 9.21 12.56 -12.95
C GLN A 36 8.53 11.18 -13.00
N PRO A 37 9.21 10.05 -13.32
CA PRO A 37 8.57 8.74 -13.26
C PRO A 37 8.04 8.39 -11.87
N VAL A 38 8.78 8.71 -10.80
CA VAL A 38 8.37 8.48 -9.41
C VAL A 38 7.14 9.32 -9.06
N VAL A 39 7.19 10.62 -9.39
CA VAL A 39 6.05 11.54 -9.15
C VAL A 39 4.80 11.07 -9.90
N ARG A 40 4.95 10.64 -11.16
CA ARG A 40 3.84 10.12 -11.96
C ARG A 40 3.26 8.83 -11.37
N LEU A 41 4.11 7.92 -10.88
CA LEU A 41 3.65 6.69 -10.22
C LEU A 41 2.83 7.03 -8.99
N GLN A 42 3.39 7.84 -8.08
CA GLN A 42 2.75 8.18 -6.81
C GLN A 42 1.41 8.87 -7.01
N ARG A 43 1.29 9.75 -8.02
CA ARG A 43 -0.01 10.33 -8.38
C ARG A 43 -1.01 9.26 -8.83
N ARG A 44 -0.61 8.34 -9.71
CA ARG A 44 -1.52 7.27 -10.18
C ARG A 44 -1.89 6.30 -9.06
N LEU A 45 -0.96 6.01 -8.16
CA LEU A 45 -1.23 5.17 -6.99
C LEU A 45 -2.24 5.85 -6.08
N ARG A 46 -2.06 7.16 -5.82
CA ARG A 46 -3.02 7.94 -5.07
C ARG A 46 -4.41 7.92 -5.70
N ASP A 47 -4.49 8.09 -7.02
CA ASP A 47 -5.76 8.02 -7.75
C ASP A 47 -6.40 6.61 -7.62
N ARG A 48 -5.63 5.52 -7.77
CA ARG A 48 -6.13 4.15 -7.59
C ARG A 48 -6.67 3.89 -6.18
N VAL A 49 -5.95 4.32 -5.14
CA VAL A 49 -6.39 4.17 -3.76
C VAL A 49 -7.65 4.99 -3.50
N ARG A 50 -7.76 6.17 -4.11
CA ARG A 50 -8.99 6.98 -4.04
C ARG A 50 -10.18 6.22 -4.63
N ASP A 51 -10.01 5.67 -5.82
CA ASP A 51 -11.07 4.95 -6.53
C ASP A 51 -11.52 3.72 -5.71
N GLU A 52 -10.58 2.93 -5.19
CA GLU A 52 -10.87 1.77 -4.33
C GLU A 52 -11.61 2.15 -3.03
N LEU A 53 -11.26 3.29 -2.43
CA LEU A 53 -11.98 3.83 -1.28
C LEU A 53 -13.39 4.30 -1.63
N LEU A 54 -13.61 4.85 -2.83
CA LEU A 54 -14.95 5.23 -3.27
C LEU A 54 -15.83 3.99 -3.48
N ASP A 55 -15.26 2.92 -4.02
CA ASP A 55 -15.99 1.67 -4.28
C ASP A 55 -16.30 0.89 -3.00
N THR A 56 -15.38 0.87 -2.04
CA THR A 56 -15.47 0.01 -0.85
C THR A 56 -15.85 0.77 0.43
N GLY A 57 -15.98 2.09 0.35
CA GLY A 57 -16.29 2.98 1.47
C GLY A 57 -15.03 3.66 2.05
N ALA A 58 -15.04 4.99 2.01
CA ALA A 58 -13.90 5.85 2.34
C ALA A 58 -13.48 5.85 3.82
N VAL A 59 -14.36 5.38 4.71
CA VAL A 59 -14.17 5.34 6.16
C VAL A 59 -14.42 3.92 6.66
N GLY A 60 -13.48 3.41 7.46
CA GLY A 60 -13.61 2.10 8.09
C GLY A 60 -12.27 1.55 8.58
N HIS A 61 -12.33 0.67 9.57
CA HIS A 61 -11.17 0.01 10.15
C HIS A 61 -10.55 -0.94 9.10
N ARG A 62 -9.37 -0.62 8.58
CA ARG A 62 -8.68 -1.46 7.60
C ARG A 62 -7.21 -1.59 7.93
N LEU A 63 -6.63 -2.73 7.57
CA LEU A 63 -5.20 -2.82 7.41
C LEU A 63 -4.83 -2.28 6.03
N TYR A 64 -3.63 -1.72 5.94
CA TYR A 64 -3.01 -1.34 4.68
C TYR A 64 -1.61 -1.92 4.62
N VAL A 65 -1.17 -2.26 3.41
CA VAL A 65 0.19 -2.71 3.11
C VAL A 65 0.79 -1.75 2.10
N LEU A 66 1.96 -1.21 2.41
CA LEU A 66 2.68 -0.29 1.55
C LEU A 66 3.97 -0.93 1.06
N GLU A 67 4.21 -0.83 -0.23
CA GLU A 67 5.51 -1.13 -0.81
C GLU A 67 6.33 0.15 -0.96
N ILE A 68 7.49 0.17 -0.33
CA ILE A 68 8.33 1.36 -0.23
C ILE A 68 9.69 1.04 -0.87
N ALA A 69 10.01 1.73 -1.96
CA ALA A 69 11.33 1.62 -2.58
C ALA A 69 12.21 2.81 -2.19
N GLY A 70 13.50 2.53 -2.12
CA GLY A 70 14.60 3.42 -1.79
C GLY A 70 15.88 2.58 -1.67
N PRO A 71 17.00 3.16 -1.21
CA PRO A 71 18.25 2.41 -1.05
C PRO A 71 18.13 1.16 -0.17
N ASN A 72 17.20 1.16 0.80
CA ASN A 72 16.86 0.00 1.63
C ASN A 72 15.35 -0.26 1.54
N PRO A 73 14.86 -1.01 0.55
CA PRO A 73 13.43 -1.19 0.31
C PRO A 73 12.74 -1.85 1.50
N ARG A 74 11.47 -1.50 1.71
CA ARG A 74 10.70 -1.94 2.87
C ARG A 74 9.26 -2.24 2.49
N VAL A 75 8.66 -3.11 3.27
CA VAL A 75 7.21 -3.27 3.30
C VAL A 75 6.72 -2.81 4.66
N LYS A 76 5.64 -2.03 4.64
CA LYS A 76 4.97 -1.56 5.85
C LYS A 76 3.58 -2.16 5.94
N ILE A 77 3.23 -2.73 7.10
CA ILE A 77 1.85 -3.05 7.45
C ILE A 77 1.42 -2.05 8.52
N GLY A 78 0.24 -1.48 8.36
CA GLY A 78 -0.35 -0.65 9.40
C GLY A 78 -1.87 -0.63 9.34
N ARG A 79 -2.48 0.11 10.25
CA ARG A 79 -3.94 0.24 10.34
C ARG A 79 -4.41 1.68 10.28
N THR A 80 -5.63 1.89 9.79
CA THR A 80 -6.22 3.23 9.74
C THR A 80 -7.74 3.19 9.65
N GLU A 81 -8.36 4.30 10.05
CA GLU A 81 -9.77 4.63 9.78
C GLU A 81 -9.91 5.76 8.75
N LYS A 82 -8.79 6.45 8.45
CA LYS A 82 -8.70 7.64 7.60
C LYS A 82 -7.59 7.45 6.57
N LEU A 83 -7.81 6.50 5.67
CA LEU A 83 -6.75 6.04 4.76
C LEU A 83 -6.23 7.15 3.85
N TRP A 84 -7.11 7.98 3.29
CA TRP A 84 -6.70 9.05 2.38
C TRP A 84 -5.65 9.96 3.01
N THR A 85 -5.91 10.43 4.23
CA THR A 85 -4.97 11.24 5.01
C THR A 85 -3.66 10.49 5.28
N ARG A 86 -3.74 9.18 5.53
CA ARG A 86 -2.57 8.36 5.85
C ARG A 86 -1.68 8.12 4.63
N ILE A 87 -2.24 7.93 3.44
CA ILE A 87 -1.47 7.80 2.19
C ILE A 87 -0.79 9.12 1.84
N ASP A 88 -1.51 10.24 1.92
CA ASP A 88 -0.90 11.56 1.68
C ASP A 88 0.24 11.85 2.67
N GLN A 89 0.09 11.45 3.93
CA GLN A 89 1.16 11.54 4.93
C GLN A 89 2.38 10.70 4.53
N HIS A 90 2.18 9.42 4.20
CA HIS A 90 3.26 8.51 3.80
C HIS A 90 4.01 9.02 2.57
N LEU A 91 3.29 9.52 1.56
CA LEU A 91 3.90 10.11 0.37
C LEU A 91 4.81 11.30 0.73
N ARG A 92 4.36 12.20 1.61
CA ARG A 92 5.17 13.34 2.05
C ARG A 92 6.41 12.91 2.85
N GLU A 93 6.22 11.99 3.79
CA GLU A 93 7.29 11.52 4.68
C GLU A 93 8.37 10.75 3.89
N MET A 94 7.98 9.81 3.03
CA MET A 94 8.94 9.00 2.25
C MET A 94 9.75 9.85 1.27
N ASN A 95 9.08 10.77 0.57
CA ASN A 95 9.72 11.63 -0.43
C ASN A 95 10.79 12.53 0.18
N ARG A 96 10.65 12.90 1.46
CA ARG A 96 11.66 13.68 2.21
C ARG A 96 12.98 12.93 2.35
N TYR A 97 12.94 11.59 2.41
CA TYR A 97 14.09 10.75 2.67
C TYR A 97 14.54 9.94 1.45
N GLN A 98 14.19 10.39 0.23
CA GLN A 98 14.52 9.73 -1.03
C GLN A 98 13.93 8.31 -1.16
N TYR A 99 12.88 8.03 -0.39
CA TYR A 99 12.03 6.87 -0.58
C TYR A 99 10.80 7.25 -1.40
N GLY A 100 10.11 6.24 -1.93
CA GLY A 100 8.85 6.44 -2.61
C GLY A 100 7.93 5.23 -2.47
N LEU A 101 6.64 5.53 -2.32
CA LEU A 101 5.59 4.53 -2.38
C LEU A 101 5.45 3.99 -3.81
N VAL A 102 5.56 2.67 -3.95
CA VAL A 102 5.53 1.96 -5.24
C VAL A 102 4.21 1.23 -5.45
N ASP A 103 3.63 0.71 -4.38
CA ASP A 103 2.30 0.11 -4.36
C ASP A 103 1.63 0.24 -2.99
N ALA A 104 0.32 0.06 -2.97
CA ALA A 104 -0.49 0.07 -1.76
C ALA A 104 -1.67 -0.90 -1.91
N HIS A 105 -1.92 -1.68 -0.87
CA HIS A 105 -3.03 -2.63 -0.79
C HIS A 105 -3.86 -2.35 0.45
N LEU A 106 -5.17 -2.57 0.34
CA LEU A 106 -6.12 -2.44 1.44
C LEU A 106 -6.86 -3.74 1.66
N THR A 107 -6.97 -4.13 2.93
CA THR A 107 -7.84 -5.24 3.28
C THR A 107 -9.31 -4.82 3.19
N GLU A 108 -10.18 -5.82 3.22
CA GLU A 108 -11.58 -5.61 3.54
C GLU A 108 -11.76 -4.88 4.87
N ARG A 109 -12.92 -4.22 5.02
CA ARG A 109 -13.27 -3.46 6.22
C ARG A 109 -13.52 -4.40 7.39
N LEU A 110 -12.90 -4.08 8.52
CA LEU A 110 -13.12 -4.74 9.80
C LEU A 110 -14.25 -4.06 10.59
N PRO A 111 -14.98 -4.83 11.43
CA PRO A 111 -16.18 -4.35 12.09
C PRO A 111 -15.92 -3.30 13.17
N ASP A 112 -14.78 -3.40 13.87
CA ASP A 112 -14.42 -2.52 14.99
C ASP A 112 -12.90 -2.42 15.19
N ASP A 113 -12.47 -1.46 16.02
CA ASP A 113 -11.06 -1.23 16.36
C ASP A 113 -10.41 -2.43 17.07
N ARG A 114 -11.18 -3.23 17.81
CA ARG A 114 -10.64 -4.44 18.47
C ARG A 114 -10.29 -5.51 17.44
N ALA A 115 -11.12 -5.70 16.42
CA ALA A 115 -10.86 -6.58 15.29
C ALA A 115 -9.66 -6.07 14.49
N LEU A 116 -9.57 -4.75 14.29
CA LEU A 116 -8.42 -4.11 13.65
C LEU A 116 -7.11 -4.38 14.38
N GLY A 117 -7.06 -4.16 15.70
CA GLY A 117 -5.87 -4.40 16.51
C GLY A 117 -5.45 -5.88 16.52
N ARG A 118 -6.41 -6.82 16.55
CA ARG A 118 -6.10 -8.26 16.44
C ARG A 118 -5.59 -8.64 15.07
N ALA A 119 -6.20 -8.11 14.01
CA ALA A 119 -5.76 -8.36 12.63
C ALA A 119 -4.33 -7.86 12.42
N GLU A 120 -4.03 -6.63 12.86
CA GLU A 120 -2.69 -6.05 12.80
C GLU A 120 -1.67 -6.92 13.53
N ALA A 121 -1.95 -7.29 14.79
CA ALA A 121 -1.06 -8.14 15.58
C ALA A 121 -0.81 -9.50 14.90
N GLN A 122 -1.86 -10.10 14.32
CA GLN A 122 -1.75 -11.39 13.65
C GLN A 122 -0.93 -11.30 12.35
N ALA A 123 -1.15 -10.25 11.55
CA ALA A 123 -0.38 -10.01 10.33
C ALA A 123 1.11 -9.81 10.64
N HIS A 124 1.44 -9.01 11.66
CA HIS A 124 2.82 -8.83 12.12
C HIS A 124 3.43 -10.12 12.67
N ALA A 125 2.67 -10.90 13.44
CA ALA A 125 3.16 -12.17 13.98
C ALA A 125 3.52 -13.17 12.86
N TRP A 126 2.80 -13.17 11.75
CA TRP A 126 3.15 -13.99 10.59
C TRP A 126 4.35 -13.43 9.82
N MET A 127 4.39 -12.11 9.58
CA MET A 127 5.54 -11.46 8.95
C MET A 127 6.84 -11.73 9.70
N THR A 128 6.84 -11.62 11.02
CA THR A 128 8.02 -11.81 11.87
C THR A 128 8.56 -13.25 11.84
N ARG A 129 7.80 -14.24 11.36
CA ARG A 129 8.31 -15.60 11.14
C ARG A 129 9.24 -15.70 9.93
N HIS A 130 9.15 -14.75 8.99
CA HIS A 130 9.86 -14.77 7.72
C HIS A 130 10.81 -13.58 7.55
N TYR A 131 10.52 -12.44 8.19
CA TYR A 131 11.25 -11.20 8.04
C TYR A 131 11.55 -10.55 9.38
N GLN A 132 12.77 -10.04 9.52
CA GLN A 132 13.14 -9.26 10.70
C GLN A 132 12.51 -7.87 10.63
N PRO A 133 11.75 -7.43 11.65
CA PRO A 133 11.25 -6.07 11.70
C PRO A 133 12.39 -5.06 11.87
N VAL A 134 12.33 -3.97 11.11
CA VAL A 134 13.16 -2.76 11.29
C VAL A 134 12.51 -1.82 12.30
N THR A 135 11.18 -1.74 12.25
CA THR A 135 10.34 -1.07 13.24
C THR A 135 9.17 -1.98 13.59
N ARG A 136 8.29 -1.54 14.50
CA ARG A 136 7.06 -2.29 14.82
C ARG A 136 6.20 -2.58 13.57
N GLU A 137 6.27 -1.73 12.56
CA GLU A 137 5.38 -1.76 11.39
C GLU A 137 6.11 -2.06 10.06
N GLU A 138 7.44 -2.09 10.04
CA GLU A 138 8.23 -2.13 8.81
C GLU A 138 9.22 -3.29 8.78
N TYR A 139 9.37 -3.89 7.61
CA TYR A 139 10.26 -5.03 7.34
C TYR A 139 11.16 -4.70 6.14
N ALA A 140 12.48 -4.74 6.33
CA ALA A 140 13.44 -4.47 5.26
C ALA A 140 13.52 -5.67 4.31
N ASN A 141 13.62 -5.37 3.01
CA ASN A 141 13.74 -6.35 1.92
C ASN A 141 12.65 -7.44 1.95
N ALA A 142 11.50 -7.14 2.55
CA ALA A 142 10.39 -8.07 2.64
C ALA A 142 9.62 -8.15 1.32
N ASP A 143 8.98 -9.30 1.11
CA ASP A 143 8.11 -9.53 -0.04
C ASP A 143 6.75 -8.84 0.19
N TYR A 144 6.36 -7.99 -0.77
CA TYR A 144 5.12 -7.23 -0.71
C TYR A 144 3.88 -8.13 -0.82
N ASP A 145 3.88 -9.11 -1.72
CA ASP A 145 2.74 -10.01 -1.95
C ASP A 145 2.55 -10.94 -0.75
N PHE A 146 3.64 -11.35 -0.11
CA PHE A 146 3.58 -12.08 1.16
C PHE A 146 2.92 -11.23 2.26
N ALA A 147 3.31 -9.96 2.40
CA ALA A 147 2.71 -9.06 3.38
C ALA A 147 1.22 -8.80 3.11
N VAL A 148 0.84 -8.66 1.84
CA VAL A 148 -0.57 -8.58 1.40
C VAL A 148 -1.33 -9.84 1.81
N THR A 149 -0.74 -11.02 1.59
CA THR A 149 -1.31 -12.30 2.00
C THR A 149 -1.52 -12.36 3.52
N CYS A 150 -0.52 -11.96 4.31
CA CYS A 150 -0.65 -11.88 5.77
C CYS A 150 -1.76 -10.92 6.21
N ALA A 151 -1.83 -9.73 5.62
CA ALA A 151 -2.83 -8.73 5.97
C ALA A 151 -4.26 -9.21 5.64
N ASN A 152 -4.48 -9.76 4.43
CA ASN A 152 -5.77 -10.27 4.01
C ASN A 152 -6.22 -11.47 4.86
N ALA A 153 -5.33 -12.43 5.10
CA ALA A 153 -5.65 -13.58 5.93
C ALA A 153 -6.01 -13.15 7.37
N ALA A 154 -5.31 -12.17 7.92
CA ALA A 154 -5.56 -11.67 9.27
C ALA A 154 -6.90 -10.94 9.35
N ALA A 155 -7.24 -10.14 8.34
CA ALA A 155 -8.54 -9.50 8.26
C ALA A 155 -9.68 -10.53 8.10
N GLY A 156 -9.51 -11.53 7.23
CA GLY A 156 -10.50 -12.58 6.95
C GLY A 156 -10.85 -13.47 8.16
N LEU A 157 -9.88 -13.75 9.03
CA LEU A 157 -10.12 -14.47 10.30
C LEU A 157 -11.09 -13.73 11.23
N HIS A 158 -11.22 -12.42 11.08
CA HIS A 158 -12.06 -11.59 11.93
C HIS A 158 -13.41 -11.23 11.29
N LEU A 159 -13.59 -11.55 10.01
CA LEU A 159 -14.87 -11.49 9.31
C LEU A 159 -15.70 -12.78 9.50
N THR A 160 -15.02 -13.91 9.73
CA THR A 160 -15.63 -15.25 9.81
C THR A 160 -16.00 -15.71 11.23
N ARG A 161 -15.78 -14.89 12.27
CA ARG A 161 -16.15 -15.26 13.64
C ARG A 161 -17.67 -15.12 13.84
N PRO A 162 -18.43 -16.21 14.09
CA PRO A 162 -19.85 -16.09 14.38
C PRO A 162 -20.03 -15.29 15.66
N ILE A 163 -20.97 -14.35 15.65
CA ILE A 163 -21.49 -13.73 16.86
C ILE A 163 -22.09 -14.89 17.68
N ARG A 164 -21.38 -15.37 18.71
CA ARG A 164 -21.98 -16.22 19.73
C ARG A 164 -23.08 -15.38 20.38
N ARG A 165 -24.33 -15.61 20.00
CA ARG A 165 -25.48 -15.17 20.79
C ARG A 165 -25.33 -15.84 22.16
N GLN A 166 -25.09 -15.06 23.20
CA GLN A 166 -25.23 -15.56 24.56
C GLN A 166 -26.70 -15.99 24.74
N PRO A 167 -26.98 -17.19 25.28
CA PRO A 167 -28.33 -17.50 25.72
C PRO A 167 -28.65 -16.62 26.92
N THR A 168 -29.72 -15.84 26.80
CA THR A 168 -30.36 -15.20 27.95
C THR A 168 -30.98 -16.29 28.81
N THR A 169 -30.45 -16.46 30.02
CA THR A 169 -31.15 -17.11 31.14
C THR A 169 -31.82 -16.05 31.98
#